data_AF-A0A1H6WSF5-F1
#
_entry.id   AF-A0A1H6WSF5-F1
#
_cell.length_a   1.000
_cell.length_b   1.000
_cell.length_c   1.000
_cell.angle_alpha   90.00
_cell.angle_beta   90.00
_cell.angle_gamma   90.00
#
_symmetry.space_group_name_H-M   'P 1'
#
loop_
_entity.id
_entity.type
_entity.pdbx_description
1 polymer ?
#
loop_
_entity_poly.entity_id
_entity_poly.type
_entity_poly.pdbx_seq_one_letter_code
_entity_poly.pdbx_strand_id
1 'polypeptide(L)'
;MAGRHATLMHVNLSTPVVSGGIGAWNKHQGKHMTAIGIYGSAGRMGRVIATIAADEGASIAGGVDAREDPVPLAHDSDVLVDFSTPAALEAHLAAAVDAGTPIVIGTTGLSATHHTLINRAAETIAVLQTGNTSLGVTLLGILVQQAAQRLGPEWDIEIVEMHHRHKVDAPSGTALLLGEAAARGRNTTLNEERVDGRAGLVGARTEGTIGFSSLRGGTVIGDHQVVFAGEGERIELGHRGEDRSIFARGAVKAAMWLAGRPAGRYGMAEVLGF
;
A
#
# COMPACT_ATOMS: atom_id res chain seq x y z
N MET A 1 -54.75 -8.55 -42.63
CA MET A 1 -54.60 -7.09 -42.78
C MET A 1 -54.25 -6.51 -41.42
N ALA A 2 -53.21 -5.68 -41.39
CA ALA A 2 -52.69 -4.83 -40.29
C ALA A 2 -52.30 -5.55 -38.97
N GLY A 3 -51.12 -5.36 -38.37
CA GLY A 3 -50.12 -4.30 -38.53
C GLY A 3 -49.63 -3.94 -37.13
N ARG A 4 -48.33 -4.15 -36.88
CA ARG A 4 -47.56 -3.89 -35.65
C ARG A 4 -47.69 -2.44 -35.17
N HIS A 5 -47.47 -2.18 -33.88
CA HIS A 5 -46.57 -1.11 -33.44
C HIS A 5 -46.00 -1.39 -32.03
N ALA A 6 -44.71 -1.71 -32.01
CA ALA A 6 -43.86 -1.69 -30.82
C ALA A 6 -43.27 -0.28 -30.70
N THR A 7 -43.37 0.33 -29.52
CA THR A 7 -42.81 1.65 -29.23
C THR A 7 -41.32 1.50 -28.93
N LEU A 8 -40.47 1.87 -29.90
CA LEU A 8 -39.04 2.07 -29.70
C LEU A 8 -38.80 3.43 -29.03
N MET A 9 -38.24 3.43 -27.82
CA MET A 9 -37.64 4.62 -27.22
C MET A 9 -36.32 4.93 -27.94
N HIS A 10 -36.31 5.99 -28.74
CA HIS A 10 -35.08 6.59 -29.26
C HIS A 10 -34.39 7.39 -28.15
N VAL A 11 -33.23 6.92 -27.69
CA VAL A 11 -32.31 7.73 -26.88
C VAL A 11 -31.50 8.59 -27.85
N ASN A 12 -31.70 9.91 -27.77
CA ASN A 12 -31.01 10.90 -28.57
C ASN A 12 -29.63 11.16 -27.96
N LEU A 13 -28.57 10.59 -28.55
CA LEU A 13 -27.17 10.89 -28.19
C LEU A 13 -26.68 12.07 -29.03
N SER A 14 -27.05 13.29 -28.62
CA SER A 14 -26.43 14.52 -29.13
C SER A 14 -25.14 14.80 -28.36
N THR A 15 -24.00 14.43 -28.92
CA THR A 15 -22.68 14.93 -28.49
C THR A 15 -22.45 16.32 -29.08
N PRO A 16 -22.03 17.33 -28.29
CA PRO A 16 -21.50 18.56 -28.86
C PRO A 16 -20.04 18.35 -29.26
N VAL A 17 -19.79 18.49 -30.57
CA VAL A 17 -18.44 18.65 -31.14
C VAL A 17 -17.94 20.03 -30.73
N VAL A 18 -16.95 20.10 -29.84
CA VAL A 18 -16.20 21.34 -29.60
C VAL A 18 -14.97 21.31 -30.49
N SER A 19 -15.08 21.98 -31.64
CA SER A 19 -13.95 22.39 -32.46
C SER A 19 -13.34 23.67 -31.90
N GLY A 20 -12.11 23.61 -31.40
CA GLY A 20 -11.40 24.81 -30.92
C GLY A 20 -9.89 24.60 -30.80
N GLY A 21 -9.14 25.19 -31.74
CA GLY A 21 -7.82 25.77 -31.47
C GLY A 21 -6.61 24.84 -31.43
N ILE A 22 -6.00 24.62 -32.60
CA ILE A 22 -4.57 24.34 -32.70
C ILE A 22 -3.84 25.63 -32.32
N GLY A 23 -3.13 25.64 -31.20
CA GLY A 23 -2.18 26.72 -30.89
C GLY A 23 -2.17 27.22 -29.45
N ALA A 24 -1.55 26.46 -28.56
CA ALA A 24 -0.77 27.02 -27.45
C ALA A 24 0.26 25.97 -27.04
N TRP A 25 1.47 26.07 -27.60
CA TRP A 25 2.64 25.37 -27.11
C TRP A 25 2.87 25.84 -25.68
N ASN A 26 2.39 25.05 -24.72
CA ASN A 26 2.64 25.32 -23.33
C ASN A 26 4.13 25.07 -23.11
N LYS A 27 4.86 26.17 -22.93
CA LYS A 27 6.27 26.16 -22.57
C LYS A 27 6.45 25.17 -21.42
N HIS A 28 7.27 24.16 -21.61
CA HIS A 28 7.82 23.36 -20.52
C HIS A 28 8.58 24.31 -19.59
N GLN A 29 7.87 24.90 -18.62
CA GLN A 29 8.49 25.25 -17.36
C GLN A 29 8.98 23.91 -16.79
N GLY A 30 10.29 23.78 -16.61
CA GLY A 30 10.88 22.56 -16.07
C GLY A 30 10.12 22.19 -14.80
N LYS A 31 9.43 21.04 -14.82
CA LYS A 31 8.77 20.53 -13.62
C LYS A 31 9.87 20.38 -12.57
N HIS A 32 9.76 21.12 -11.47
CA HIS A 32 10.57 20.83 -10.30
C HIS A 32 10.29 19.37 -9.92
N MET A 33 11.30 18.52 -10.06
CA MET A 33 11.21 17.12 -9.64
C MET A 33 11.20 17.10 -8.12
N THR A 34 10.28 16.35 -7.52
CA THR A 34 10.22 16.19 -6.06
C THR A 34 11.54 15.63 -5.55
N ALA A 35 12.22 16.38 -4.69
CA ALA A 35 13.49 16.00 -4.09
C ALA A 35 13.24 15.14 -2.84
N ILE A 36 13.62 13.86 -2.92
CA ILE A 36 13.41 12.87 -1.86
C ILE A 36 14.68 12.76 -1.01
N GLY A 37 14.56 12.98 0.30
CA GLY A 37 15.57 12.62 1.28
C GLY A 37 15.36 11.21 1.82
N ILE A 38 16.42 10.42 1.93
CA ILE A 38 16.33 9.01 2.34
C ILE A 38 16.98 8.79 3.71
N TYR A 39 16.17 8.46 4.71
CA TYR A 39 16.65 7.90 5.97
C TYR A 39 16.79 6.38 5.88
N GLY A 40 17.96 5.86 6.29
CA GLY A 40 18.36 4.47 6.04
C GLY A 40 18.86 4.25 4.62
N SER A 41 19.61 5.22 4.08
CA SER A 41 20.06 5.24 2.68
C SER A 41 20.99 4.08 2.30
N ALA A 42 21.80 3.58 3.25
CA ALA A 42 22.62 2.38 3.06
C ALA A 42 21.85 1.09 3.33
N GLY A 43 20.56 1.16 3.65
CA GLY A 43 19.65 0.02 3.69
C GLY A 43 19.39 -0.56 2.29
N ARG A 44 18.83 -1.78 2.24
CA ARG A 44 18.43 -2.40 0.96
C ARG A 44 17.38 -1.56 0.24
N MET A 45 16.36 -1.10 0.96
CA MET A 45 15.29 -0.27 0.39
C MET A 45 15.81 1.11 -0.02
N GLY A 46 16.58 1.78 0.86
CA GLY A 46 17.16 3.10 0.56
C GLY A 46 17.98 3.11 -0.73
N ARG A 47 18.86 2.11 -0.92
CA ARG A 47 19.62 1.97 -2.17
C ARG A 47 18.73 1.79 -3.40
N VAL A 48 17.72 0.94 -3.33
CA VAL A 48 16.83 0.71 -4.49
C VAL A 48 16.05 1.96 -4.82
N ILE A 49 15.53 2.69 -3.83
CA ILE A 49 14.85 3.98 -4.03
C ILE A 49 15.80 4.97 -4.71
N ALA A 50 17.03 5.12 -4.22
CA ALA A 50 18.02 6.01 -4.80
C ALA A 50 18.32 5.68 -6.27
N THR A 51 18.37 4.40 -6.63
CA THR A 51 18.60 3.96 -8.02
C THR A 51 17.44 4.29 -8.95
N ILE A 52 16.19 4.12 -8.51
CA ILE A 52 15.02 4.20 -9.41
C ILE A 52 14.33 5.57 -9.41
N ALA A 53 14.63 6.45 -8.46
CA ALA A 53 13.88 7.69 -8.26
C ALA A 53 13.79 8.55 -9.53
N ALA A 54 14.90 8.69 -10.28
CA ALA A 54 14.94 9.47 -11.51
C ALA A 54 14.00 8.89 -12.58
N ASP A 55 14.00 7.56 -12.76
CA ASP A 55 13.13 6.86 -13.71
C ASP A 55 11.65 6.98 -13.34
N GLU A 56 11.35 7.11 -12.04
CA GLU A 56 10.01 7.32 -11.50
C GLU A 56 9.60 8.81 -11.43
N GLY A 57 10.46 9.73 -11.87
CA GLY A 57 10.15 11.16 -11.96
C GLY A 57 10.43 11.98 -10.70
N ALA A 58 11.26 11.48 -9.78
CA ALA A 58 11.73 12.17 -8.58
C ALA A 58 13.26 12.37 -8.60
N SER A 59 13.78 13.33 -7.83
CA SER A 59 15.22 13.50 -7.60
C SER A 59 15.57 13.05 -6.18
N ILE A 60 16.86 12.83 -5.90
CA ILE A 60 17.35 12.51 -4.56
C ILE A 60 18.04 13.75 -3.99
N ALA A 61 17.55 14.25 -2.86
CA ALA A 61 18.15 15.35 -2.11
C ALA A 61 19.42 14.91 -1.38
N GLY A 62 19.43 13.65 -0.92
CA GLY A 62 20.54 13.04 -0.21
C GLY A 62 20.09 11.81 0.56
N GLY A 63 21.01 11.26 1.35
CA GLY A 63 20.73 10.11 2.18
C GLY A 63 21.50 10.18 3.49
N VAL A 64 20.86 9.73 4.56
CA VAL A 64 21.41 9.65 5.92
C VAL A 64 21.26 8.22 6.42
N ASP A 65 22.31 7.70 7.05
CA ASP A 65 22.32 6.39 7.69
C ASP A 65 22.77 6.48 9.16
N ALA A 66 23.06 5.34 9.77
CA ALA A 66 23.30 5.24 11.20
C ALA A 66 24.42 6.18 11.68
N ARG A 67 24.11 6.93 12.75
CA ARG A 67 25.02 7.87 13.45
C ARG A 67 25.29 9.19 12.73
N GLU A 68 24.62 9.45 11.61
CA GLU A 68 24.64 10.75 10.95
C GLU A 68 23.50 11.66 11.46
N ASP A 69 23.64 12.97 11.29
CA ASP A 69 22.64 13.95 11.70
C ASP A 69 21.50 14.02 10.67
N PRO A 70 20.24 13.71 11.03
CA PRO A 70 19.12 13.74 10.10
C PRO A 70 18.62 15.14 9.74
N VAL A 71 18.99 16.17 10.52
CA VAL A 71 18.40 17.53 10.41
C VAL A 71 18.72 18.21 9.08
N PRO A 72 19.98 18.29 8.61
CA PRO A 72 20.28 18.99 7.35
C PRO A 72 19.51 18.42 6.15
N LEU A 73 19.41 17.08 6.06
CA LEU A 73 18.67 16.42 5.00
C LEU A 73 17.18 16.75 5.02
N ALA A 74 16.57 16.92 6.21
CA ALA A 74 15.17 17.28 6.32
C ALA A 74 14.88 18.65 5.70
N HIS A 75 15.77 19.64 5.94
CA HIS A 75 15.65 20.99 5.39
C HIS A 75 15.92 21.06 3.87
N ASP A 76 16.74 20.15 3.34
CA ASP A 76 17.10 20.09 1.91
C ASP A 76 16.12 19.25 1.05
N SER A 77 15.09 18.63 1.64
CA SER A 77 14.18 17.71 0.96
C SER A 77 12.76 18.27 0.82
N ASP A 78 12.10 17.96 -0.30
CA ASP A 78 10.65 18.21 -0.46
C ASP A 78 9.82 17.19 0.34
N VAL A 79 10.36 15.98 0.52
CA VAL A 79 9.73 14.88 1.25
C VAL A 79 10.79 13.88 1.69
N LEU A 80 10.58 13.27 2.85
CA LEU A 80 11.44 12.25 3.40
C LEU A 80 10.83 10.85 3.20
N VAL A 81 11.69 9.86 2.97
CA VAL A 81 11.34 8.43 3.09
C VAL A 81 12.19 7.78 4.17
N ASP A 82 11.55 7.10 5.10
CA ASP A 82 12.20 6.42 6.23
C ASP A 82 11.99 4.91 6.13
N PHE A 83 13.05 4.22 5.73
CA PHE A 83 13.17 2.76 5.76
C PHE A 83 14.34 2.34 6.66
N SER A 84 14.39 2.91 7.86
CA SER A 84 15.46 2.71 8.83
C SER A 84 15.07 1.69 9.90
N THR A 85 15.22 2.05 11.18
CA THR A 85 14.94 1.19 12.34
C THR A 85 14.02 1.90 13.31
N PRO A 86 13.23 1.17 14.13
CA PRO A 86 12.38 1.79 15.13
C PRO A 86 13.13 2.73 16.09
N ALA A 87 14.38 2.40 16.43
CA ALA A 87 15.21 3.20 17.33
C ALA A 87 15.62 4.57 16.76
N ALA A 88 15.64 4.72 15.42
CA ALA A 88 16.00 5.98 14.77
C ALA A 88 14.79 6.90 14.53
N LEU A 89 13.58 6.33 14.56
CA LEU A 89 12.35 7.00 14.13
C LEU A 89 12.04 8.27 14.92
N GLU A 90 12.32 8.30 16.23
CA GLU A 90 12.09 9.48 17.06
C GLU A 90 12.93 10.68 16.59
N ALA A 91 14.22 10.47 16.32
CA ALA A 91 15.11 11.52 15.82
C ALA A 91 14.72 11.98 14.40
N HIS A 92 14.33 11.05 13.54
CA HIS A 92 13.88 11.37 12.18
C HIS A 92 12.58 12.17 12.17
N LEU A 93 11.61 11.82 13.02
CA LEU A 93 10.36 12.57 13.17
C LEU A 93 10.62 13.97 13.73
N ALA A 94 11.52 14.10 14.71
CA ALA A 94 11.90 15.40 15.24
C ALA A 94 12.51 16.31 14.15
N ALA A 95 13.42 15.78 13.33
CA ALA A 95 14.01 16.50 12.20
C ALA A 95 12.97 16.89 11.13
N ALA A 96 12.07 15.96 10.76
CA ALA A 96 11.01 16.22 9.80
C ALA A 96 10.06 17.32 10.29
N VAL A 97 9.68 17.29 11.57
CA VAL A 97 8.80 18.31 12.19
C VAL A 97 9.49 19.66 12.27
N ASP A 98 10.78 19.72 12.64
CA ASP A 98 11.57 20.95 12.68
C ASP A 98 11.66 21.62 11.31
N ALA A 99 11.87 20.84 10.25
CA ALA A 99 11.93 21.34 8.88
C ALA A 99 10.56 21.63 8.24
N GLY A 100 9.47 21.12 8.83
CA GLY A 100 8.14 21.15 8.21
C GLY A 100 8.01 20.21 7.00
N THR A 101 8.90 19.22 6.88
CA THR A 101 9.04 18.35 5.71
C THR A 101 8.17 17.10 5.87
N PRO A 102 7.27 16.78 4.90
CA PRO A 102 6.49 15.55 4.92
C PRO A 102 7.35 14.29 4.97
N ILE A 103 6.82 13.21 5.58
CA ILE A 103 7.58 11.95 5.73
C ILE A 103 6.74 10.69 5.45
N VAL A 104 7.28 9.82 4.61
CA VAL A 104 6.79 8.45 4.39
C VAL A 104 7.57 7.49 5.27
N ILE A 105 6.90 6.85 6.21
CA ILE A 105 7.48 5.90 7.16
C ILE A 105 7.15 4.48 6.72
N GLY A 106 8.16 3.80 6.18
CA GLY A 106 8.15 2.38 5.83
C GLY A 106 8.74 1.47 6.92
N THR A 107 9.28 2.04 7.99
CA THR A 107 9.85 1.31 9.13
C THR A 107 8.80 0.42 9.81
N THR A 108 9.13 -0.86 9.97
CA THR A 108 8.27 -1.88 10.60
C THR A 108 8.73 -2.20 12.03
N GLY A 109 7.92 -2.94 12.80
CA GLY A 109 8.24 -3.28 14.20
C GLY A 109 8.07 -2.09 15.15
N LEU A 110 7.10 -1.22 14.88
CA LEU A 110 6.84 -0.03 15.67
C LEU A 110 6.08 -0.37 16.97
N SER A 111 6.40 0.34 18.05
CA SER A 111 5.75 0.23 19.35
C SER A 111 4.60 1.23 19.46
N ALA A 112 3.78 1.11 20.52
CA ALA A 112 2.74 2.09 20.83
C ALA A 112 3.31 3.51 21.01
N THR A 113 4.52 3.63 21.56
CA THR A 113 5.24 4.91 21.70
C THR A 113 5.54 5.52 20.32
N HIS A 114 6.04 4.72 19.38
CA HIS A 114 6.29 5.19 18.01
C HIS A 114 5.01 5.68 17.33
N HIS A 115 3.90 4.95 17.50
CA HIS A 115 2.60 5.39 16.96
C HIS A 115 2.11 6.70 17.58
N THR A 116 2.39 6.93 18.85
CA THR A 116 2.08 8.21 19.53
C THR A 116 2.90 9.35 18.94
N LEU A 117 4.21 9.15 18.72
CA LEU A 117 5.09 10.13 18.07
C LEU A 117 4.62 10.45 16.64
N ILE A 118 4.24 9.44 15.87
CA ILE A 118 3.70 9.60 14.51
C ILE A 118 2.42 10.44 14.53
N ASN A 119 1.49 10.15 15.44
CA ASN A 119 0.25 10.93 15.55
C ASN A 119 0.52 12.38 15.89
N ARG A 120 1.48 12.65 16.79
CA ARG A 120 1.86 14.02 17.16
C ARG A 120 2.52 14.77 16.01
N ALA A 121 3.42 14.12 15.26
CA ALA A 121 4.03 14.73 14.07
C ALA A 121 2.98 15.04 12.99
N ALA A 122 1.99 14.17 12.84
CA ALA A 122 0.90 14.35 11.89
C ALA A 122 -0.01 15.56 12.20
N GLU A 123 0.09 16.17 13.39
CA GLU A 123 -0.60 17.43 13.71
C GLU A 123 0.02 18.63 12.99
N THR A 124 1.30 18.55 12.61
CA THR A 124 2.05 19.68 12.03
C THR A 124 2.59 19.42 10.63
N ILE A 125 2.86 18.17 10.26
CA ILE A 125 3.34 17.77 8.94
C ILE A 125 2.52 16.63 8.36
N ALA A 126 2.63 16.40 7.05
CA ALA A 126 2.01 15.24 6.41
C ALA A 126 2.87 13.99 6.69
N VAL A 127 2.24 12.95 7.24
CA VAL A 127 2.91 11.69 7.59
C VAL A 127 2.18 10.53 6.95
N LEU A 128 2.82 9.82 6.03
CA LEU A 128 2.30 8.54 5.53
C LEU A 128 2.99 7.41 6.27
N GLN A 129 2.24 6.53 6.93
CA GLN A 129 2.83 5.37 7.63
C GLN A 129 2.28 4.07 7.07
N THR A 130 3.16 3.18 6.62
CA THR A 130 2.78 1.87 6.09
C THR A 130 3.85 0.81 6.34
N GLY A 131 3.42 -0.44 6.55
CA GLY A 131 4.34 -1.59 6.56
C GLY A 131 4.62 -2.17 5.17
N ASN A 132 3.88 -1.73 4.14
CA ASN A 132 4.00 -2.20 2.77
C ASN A 132 3.66 -1.07 1.79
N THR A 133 4.61 -0.70 0.95
CA THR A 133 4.44 0.36 -0.05
C THR A 133 3.97 -0.14 -1.42
N SER A 134 3.82 -1.45 -1.63
CA SER A 134 3.32 -1.98 -2.91
C SER A 134 1.91 -1.47 -3.19
N LEU A 135 1.75 -0.77 -4.31
CA LEU A 135 0.44 -0.31 -4.80
C LEU A 135 -0.49 -1.49 -5.08
N GLY A 136 0.04 -2.58 -5.65
CA GLY A 136 -0.73 -3.79 -5.97
C GLY A 136 -1.24 -4.50 -4.72
N VAL A 137 -0.40 -4.63 -3.68
CA VAL A 137 -0.83 -5.20 -2.39
C VAL A 137 -1.86 -4.31 -1.71
N THR A 138 -1.67 -2.98 -1.78
CA THR A 138 -2.62 -2.02 -1.22
C THR A 138 -4.00 -2.15 -1.88
N LEU A 139 -4.04 -2.17 -3.21
CA LEU A 139 -5.28 -2.36 -3.97
C LEU A 139 -5.92 -3.71 -3.65
N LEU A 140 -5.14 -4.79 -3.58
CA LEU A 140 -5.64 -6.11 -3.21
C LEU A 140 -6.31 -6.09 -1.83
N GLY A 141 -5.68 -5.46 -0.83
CA GLY A 141 -6.26 -5.31 0.51
C GLY A 141 -7.60 -4.56 0.49
N ILE A 142 -7.70 -3.49 -0.30
CA ILE A 142 -8.97 -2.74 -0.48
C ILE A 142 -10.05 -3.63 -1.09
N LEU A 143 -9.72 -4.38 -2.16
CA LEU A 143 -10.67 -5.28 -2.83
C LEU A 143 -11.12 -6.42 -1.91
N VAL A 144 -10.19 -6.99 -1.13
CA VAL A 144 -10.50 -8.02 -0.13
C VAL A 144 -11.45 -7.49 0.93
N GLN A 145 -11.20 -6.29 1.46
CA GLN A 145 -12.10 -5.67 2.43
C GLN A 145 -13.49 -5.44 1.82
N GLN A 146 -13.57 -4.91 0.60
CA GLN A 146 -14.86 -4.67 -0.07
C GLN A 146 -15.62 -5.97 -0.36
N ALA A 147 -14.94 -7.03 -0.82
CA ALA A 147 -15.53 -8.34 -1.03
C ALA A 147 -16.08 -8.91 0.29
N ALA A 148 -15.28 -8.87 1.36
CA ALA A 148 -15.69 -9.32 2.69
C ALA A 148 -16.87 -8.54 3.27
N GLN A 149 -17.03 -7.25 2.94
CA GLN A 149 -18.20 -6.45 3.34
C GLN A 149 -19.48 -6.80 2.59
N ARG A 150 -19.40 -7.45 1.42
CA ARG A 150 -20.55 -7.72 0.55
C ARG A 150 -20.98 -9.18 0.54
N LEU A 151 -20.03 -10.08 0.73
CA LEU A 151 -20.26 -11.51 0.83
C LEU A 151 -20.44 -11.88 2.31
N GLY A 152 -21.46 -12.64 2.66
CA GLY A 152 -21.79 -13.02 4.04
C GLY A 152 -20.93 -14.16 4.61
N PRO A 153 -21.13 -14.53 5.88
CA PRO A 153 -20.39 -15.60 6.58
C PRO A 153 -20.34 -16.94 5.86
N GLU A 154 -21.32 -17.23 5.00
CA GLU A 154 -21.41 -18.41 4.14
C GLU A 154 -20.33 -18.48 3.05
N TRP A 155 -19.65 -17.36 2.78
CA TRP A 155 -18.46 -17.32 1.94
C TRP A 155 -17.22 -17.48 2.80
N ASP A 156 -16.68 -18.69 2.78
CA ASP A 156 -15.46 -19.06 3.49
C ASP A 156 -14.26 -18.29 2.95
N ILE A 157 -13.49 -17.68 3.85
CA ILE A 157 -12.27 -16.95 3.51
C ILE A 157 -11.05 -17.82 3.81
N GLU A 158 -10.24 -18.07 2.78
CA GLU A 158 -8.94 -18.73 2.90
C GLU A 158 -7.85 -17.88 2.24
N ILE A 159 -6.73 -17.72 2.95
CA ILE A 159 -5.57 -16.97 2.50
C ILE A 159 -4.41 -17.94 2.33
N VAL A 160 -3.95 -18.08 1.09
CA VAL A 160 -2.75 -18.85 0.77
C VAL A 160 -1.65 -17.91 0.31
N GLU A 161 -0.45 -18.13 0.83
CA GLU A 161 0.75 -17.39 0.42
C GLU A 161 1.89 -18.34 0.09
N MET A 162 2.78 -17.91 -0.81
CA MET A 162 4.03 -18.60 -1.09
C MET A 162 5.21 -17.63 -1.11
N HIS A 163 6.32 -18.04 -0.50
CA HIS A 163 7.58 -17.32 -0.53
C HIS A 163 8.77 -18.26 -0.70
N HIS A 164 9.94 -17.67 -0.95
CA HIS A 164 11.21 -18.37 -1.05
C HIS A 164 11.54 -19.20 0.19
N ARG A 165 12.40 -20.22 0.00
CA ARG A 165 12.79 -21.18 1.06
C ARG A 165 13.42 -20.56 2.30
N HIS A 166 14.02 -19.37 2.17
CA HIS A 166 14.70 -18.68 3.28
C HIS A 166 13.80 -17.74 4.10
N LYS A 167 12.49 -17.66 3.79
CA LYS A 167 11.58 -16.80 4.56
C LYS A 167 11.28 -17.44 5.91
N VAL A 168 11.53 -16.68 6.98
CA VAL A 168 11.47 -17.17 8.37
C VAL A 168 10.06 -17.05 8.96
N ASP A 169 9.40 -15.90 8.76
CA ASP A 169 8.07 -15.63 9.28
C ASP A 169 6.98 -16.34 8.47
N ALA A 170 5.96 -16.86 9.14
CA ALA A 170 4.76 -17.46 8.56
C ALA A 170 3.57 -17.29 9.53
N PRO A 171 2.38 -16.84 9.06
CA PRO A 171 2.12 -16.24 7.76
C PRO A 171 2.94 -14.97 7.51
N SER A 172 3.15 -14.64 6.24
CA SER A 172 3.82 -13.38 5.88
C SER A 172 3.06 -12.13 6.37
N GLY A 173 3.77 -11.03 6.63
CA GLY A 173 3.13 -9.75 6.98
C GLY A 173 2.06 -9.28 5.98
N THR A 174 2.26 -9.50 4.67
CA THR A 174 1.24 -9.21 3.66
C THR A 174 0.01 -10.11 3.80
N ALA A 175 0.18 -11.40 4.12
CA ALA A 175 -0.96 -12.29 4.37
C ALA A 175 -1.77 -11.81 5.58
N LEU A 176 -1.09 -11.40 6.66
CA LEU A 176 -1.76 -10.81 7.84
C LEU A 176 -2.52 -9.53 7.47
N LEU A 177 -1.92 -8.64 6.68
CA LEU A 177 -2.59 -7.43 6.17
C LEU A 177 -3.88 -7.76 5.41
N LEU A 178 -3.85 -8.79 4.55
CA LEU A 178 -5.02 -9.24 3.81
C LEU A 178 -6.08 -9.86 4.73
N GLY A 179 -5.67 -10.61 5.74
CA GLY A 179 -6.58 -11.16 6.76
C GLY A 179 -7.23 -10.06 7.60
N GLU A 180 -6.48 -9.04 8.00
CA GLU A 180 -7.02 -7.89 8.71
C GLU A 180 -8.02 -7.12 7.84
N ALA A 181 -7.75 -6.99 6.54
CA ALA A 181 -8.69 -6.39 5.60
C ALA A 181 -10.00 -7.18 5.49
N ALA A 182 -9.90 -8.51 5.40
CA ALA A 182 -11.06 -9.40 5.40
C ALA A 182 -11.86 -9.30 6.71
N ALA A 183 -11.18 -9.37 7.87
CA ALA A 183 -11.81 -9.26 9.18
C ALA A 183 -12.50 -7.91 9.38
N ARG A 184 -11.85 -6.80 9.01
CA ARG A 184 -12.47 -5.46 9.00
C ARG A 184 -13.73 -5.45 8.12
N GLY A 185 -13.67 -6.09 6.96
CA GLY A 185 -14.83 -6.17 6.08
C GLY A 185 -16.01 -6.93 6.71
N ARG A 186 -15.73 -7.90 7.58
CA ARG A 186 -16.73 -8.65 8.37
C ARG A 186 -17.08 -8.02 9.72
N ASN A 187 -16.57 -6.82 10.02
CA ASN A 187 -16.74 -6.14 11.32
C ASN A 187 -16.29 -7.00 12.51
N THR A 188 -15.21 -7.76 12.34
CA THR A 188 -14.57 -8.60 13.37
C THR A 188 -13.06 -8.31 13.41
N THR A 189 -12.31 -8.97 14.29
CA THR A 189 -10.85 -8.86 14.33
C THR A 189 -10.18 -10.12 13.80
N LEU A 190 -9.00 -9.97 13.20
CA LEU A 190 -8.23 -11.11 12.74
C LEU A 190 -7.86 -12.04 13.91
N ASN A 191 -7.66 -11.50 15.11
CA ASN A 191 -7.31 -12.29 16.29
C ASN A 191 -8.45 -13.22 16.73
N GLU A 192 -9.71 -12.87 16.46
CA GLU A 192 -10.88 -13.69 16.81
C GLU A 192 -11.12 -14.80 15.77
N GLU A 193 -10.95 -14.51 14.48
CA GLU A 193 -11.36 -15.42 13.40
C GLU A 193 -10.22 -16.25 12.80
N ARG A 194 -8.96 -15.94 13.11
CA ARG A 194 -7.81 -16.56 12.45
C ARG A 194 -7.67 -18.05 12.81
N VAL A 195 -7.49 -18.87 11.77
CA VAL A 195 -7.13 -20.28 11.89
C VAL A 195 -5.87 -20.55 11.06
N ASP A 196 -4.80 -20.98 11.73
CA ASP A 196 -3.54 -21.32 11.08
C ASP A 196 -3.45 -22.82 10.79
N GLY A 197 -3.47 -23.18 9.50
CA GLY A 197 -3.37 -24.56 9.04
C GLY A 197 -4.60 -25.42 9.39
N ARG A 198 -4.86 -26.43 8.55
CA ARG A 198 -5.97 -27.38 8.71
C ARG A 198 -5.52 -28.83 8.52
N ALA A 199 -4.28 -29.15 8.89
CA ALA A 199 -3.71 -30.48 8.68
C ALA A 199 -4.29 -31.53 9.64
N GLY A 200 -4.65 -32.71 9.11
CA GLY A 200 -5.19 -33.83 9.89
C GLY A 200 -6.72 -33.83 10.02
N LEU A 201 -7.24 -34.50 11.06
CA LEU A 201 -8.68 -34.57 11.35
C LEU A 201 -9.10 -33.40 12.24
N VAL A 202 -9.36 -32.24 11.63
CA VAL A 202 -9.71 -31.00 12.34
C VAL A 202 -11.23 -30.79 12.51
N GLY A 203 -12.06 -31.67 11.95
CA GLY A 203 -13.52 -31.53 11.95
C GLY A 203 -14.05 -30.58 10.88
N ALA A 204 -15.34 -30.26 10.96
CA ALA A 204 -15.97 -29.31 10.07
C ALA A 204 -15.44 -27.89 10.30
N ARG A 205 -15.43 -27.08 9.24
CA ARG A 205 -15.00 -25.68 9.31
C ARG A 205 -15.99 -24.87 10.16
N THR A 206 -15.47 -24.10 11.10
CA THR A 206 -16.26 -23.08 11.81
C THR A 206 -16.54 -21.91 10.87
N GLU A 207 -17.82 -21.58 10.69
CA GLU A 207 -18.28 -20.43 9.91
C GLU A 207 -17.63 -19.13 10.39
N GLY A 208 -17.38 -18.18 9.47
CA GLY A 208 -16.77 -16.88 9.80
C GLY A 208 -15.24 -16.89 9.93
N THR A 209 -14.62 -18.05 10.22
CA THR A 209 -13.16 -18.13 10.36
C THR A 209 -12.42 -17.68 9.10
N ILE A 210 -11.18 -17.22 9.26
CA ILE A 210 -10.26 -16.85 8.18
C ILE A 210 -9.06 -17.79 8.24
N GLY A 211 -8.96 -18.69 7.27
CA GLY A 211 -7.89 -19.69 7.24
C GLY A 211 -6.61 -19.20 6.59
N PHE A 212 -5.47 -19.68 7.08
CA PHE A 212 -4.14 -19.37 6.54
C PHE A 212 -3.36 -20.63 6.16
N SER A 213 -2.74 -20.58 4.98
CA SER A 213 -1.80 -21.59 4.50
C SER A 213 -0.53 -20.93 3.95
N SER A 214 0.62 -21.30 4.48
CA SER A 214 1.92 -20.70 4.12
C SER A 214 2.83 -21.71 3.43
N LEU A 215 3.18 -21.44 2.18
CA LEU A 215 4.04 -22.28 1.35
C LEU A 215 5.46 -21.70 1.27
N ARG A 216 6.47 -22.57 1.29
CA ARG A 216 7.88 -22.17 1.14
C ARG A 216 8.54 -22.96 0.04
N GLY A 217 9.16 -22.29 -0.92
CA GLY A 217 9.79 -22.99 -2.05
C GLY A 217 10.56 -22.08 -2.98
N GLY A 218 11.69 -22.59 -3.50
CA GLY A 218 12.49 -21.90 -4.52
C GLY A 218 12.86 -20.47 -4.13
N THR A 219 12.63 -19.55 -5.08
CA THR A 219 12.99 -18.13 -5.05
C THR A 219 11.77 -17.20 -5.15
N VAL A 220 10.56 -17.71 -4.89
CA VAL A 220 9.31 -16.93 -4.99
C VAL A 220 9.42 -15.66 -4.14
N ILE A 221 9.20 -14.50 -4.75
CA ILE A 221 9.33 -13.21 -4.05
C ILE A 221 8.19 -13.03 -3.06
N GLY A 222 6.96 -13.36 -3.48
CA GLY A 222 5.78 -13.36 -2.64
C GLY A 222 4.51 -13.46 -3.47
N ASP A 223 3.83 -14.58 -3.37
CA ASP A 223 2.50 -14.80 -3.94
C ASP A 223 1.47 -14.80 -2.82
N HIS A 224 0.34 -14.15 -3.05
CA HIS A 224 -0.77 -14.04 -2.10
C HIS A 224 -2.08 -14.21 -2.84
N GLN A 225 -2.93 -15.08 -2.33
CA GLN A 225 -4.26 -15.31 -2.89
C GLN A 225 -5.27 -15.39 -1.76
N VAL A 226 -6.30 -14.56 -1.85
CA VAL A 226 -7.47 -14.60 -0.98
C VAL A 226 -8.61 -15.25 -1.75
N VAL A 227 -9.13 -16.33 -1.22
CA VAL A 227 -10.25 -17.07 -1.78
C VAL A 227 -11.49 -16.79 -0.93
N PHE A 228 -12.57 -16.37 -1.59
CA PHE A 228 -13.92 -16.36 -1.05
C PHE A 228 -14.65 -17.54 -1.69
N ALA A 229 -14.92 -18.60 -0.95
CA ALA A 229 -15.57 -19.81 -1.45
C ALA A 229 -17.01 -19.90 -0.92
N GLY A 230 -17.99 -19.86 -1.84
CA GLY A 230 -19.41 -20.05 -1.53
C GLY A 230 -19.94 -21.37 -2.10
N GLU A 231 -21.24 -21.58 -2.01
CA GLU A 231 -21.87 -22.76 -2.59
C GLU A 231 -21.89 -22.68 -4.13
N GLY A 232 -21.18 -23.59 -4.79
CA GLY A 232 -21.17 -23.71 -6.26
C GLY A 232 -20.26 -22.72 -6.99
N GLU A 233 -19.62 -21.78 -6.29
CA GLU A 233 -18.72 -20.79 -6.88
C GLU A 233 -17.63 -20.29 -5.92
N ARG A 234 -16.64 -19.60 -6.48
CA ARG A 234 -15.59 -18.94 -5.69
C ARG A 234 -15.02 -17.72 -6.42
N ILE A 235 -14.56 -16.75 -5.64
CA ILE A 235 -13.82 -15.58 -6.12
C ILE A 235 -12.40 -15.68 -5.58
N GLU A 236 -11.41 -15.48 -6.45
CA GLU A 236 -9.99 -15.50 -6.11
C GLU A 236 -9.38 -14.13 -6.41
N LEU A 237 -8.83 -13.48 -5.38
CA LEU A 237 -8.12 -12.21 -5.51
C LEU A 237 -6.63 -12.45 -5.24
N GLY A 238 -5.80 -12.27 -6.27
CA GLY A 238 -4.39 -12.65 -6.24
C GLY A 238 -3.43 -11.49 -6.51
N HIS A 239 -2.28 -11.52 -5.83
CA HIS A 239 -1.11 -10.70 -6.14
C HIS A 239 0.12 -11.59 -6.22
N ARG A 240 0.93 -11.42 -7.28
CA ARG A 240 2.22 -12.09 -7.44
C ARG A 240 3.32 -11.06 -7.58
N GLY A 241 4.29 -11.11 -6.67
CA GLY A 241 5.49 -10.28 -6.75
C GLY A 241 6.49 -10.93 -7.69
N GLU A 242 6.87 -10.25 -8.77
CA GLU A 242 7.95 -10.70 -9.66
C GLU A 242 9.31 -10.15 -9.24
N ASP A 243 9.32 -8.96 -8.62
CA ASP A 243 10.54 -8.28 -8.21
C ASP A 243 10.28 -7.40 -6.97
N ARG A 244 11.32 -7.25 -6.14
CA ARG A 244 11.28 -6.43 -4.92
C ARG A 244 11.28 -4.93 -5.21
N SER A 245 11.62 -4.49 -6.43
CA SER A 245 11.53 -3.07 -6.80
C SER A 245 10.11 -2.49 -6.69
N ILE A 246 9.06 -3.33 -6.68
CA ILE A 246 7.67 -2.88 -6.50
C ILE A 246 7.48 -2.03 -5.23
N PHE A 247 8.21 -2.35 -4.16
CA PHE A 247 8.13 -1.62 -2.90
C PHE A 247 8.81 -0.25 -3.02
N ALA A 248 9.94 -0.18 -3.72
CA ALA A 248 10.65 1.07 -3.94
C ALA A 248 9.85 2.00 -4.85
N ARG A 249 9.27 1.49 -5.95
CA ARG A 249 8.36 2.25 -6.83
C ARG A 249 7.18 2.81 -6.05
N GLY A 250 6.57 1.97 -5.22
CA GLY A 250 5.50 2.38 -4.32
C GLY A 250 5.90 3.46 -3.32
N ALA A 251 7.12 3.38 -2.76
CA ALA A 251 7.65 4.38 -1.85
C ALA A 251 7.90 5.74 -2.54
N VAL A 252 8.47 5.73 -3.74
CA VAL A 252 8.66 6.94 -4.55
C VAL A 252 7.31 7.57 -4.90
N LYS A 253 6.34 6.75 -5.33
CA LYS A 253 4.98 7.21 -5.62
C LYS A 253 4.30 7.84 -4.40
N ALA A 254 4.43 7.21 -3.24
CA ALA A 254 3.91 7.71 -1.97
C ALA A 254 4.56 9.04 -1.59
N ALA A 255 5.88 9.15 -1.72
CA ALA A 255 6.63 10.37 -1.42
C ALA A 255 6.20 11.54 -2.31
N MET A 256 6.14 11.31 -3.63
CA MET A 256 5.67 12.32 -4.59
C MET A 256 4.22 12.75 -4.32
N TRP A 257 3.35 11.81 -3.93
CA TRP A 257 1.97 12.12 -3.57
C TRP A 257 1.87 12.92 -2.27
N LEU A 258 2.76 12.66 -1.30
CA LEU A 258 2.75 13.25 0.04
C LEU A 258 3.33 14.68 0.08
N ALA A 259 4.32 14.99 -0.76
CA ALA A 259 5.06 16.27 -0.76
C ALA A 259 4.18 17.54 -0.81
N GLY A 260 2.95 17.45 -1.33
CA GLY A 260 2.01 18.57 -1.40
C GLY A 260 0.77 18.43 -0.50
N ARG A 261 0.77 17.50 0.47
CA ARG A 261 -0.39 17.23 1.32
C ARG A 261 -0.38 18.10 2.58
N PRO A 262 -1.56 18.52 3.08
CA PRO A 262 -1.63 19.19 4.36
C PRO A 262 -1.24 18.23 5.49
N ALA A 263 -0.94 18.79 6.65
CA ALA A 263 -0.68 18.02 7.86
C ALA A 263 -1.79 16.99 8.10
N GLY A 264 -1.39 15.77 8.45
CA GLY A 264 -2.30 14.66 8.64
C GLY A 264 -1.59 13.32 8.57
N ARG A 265 -2.27 12.28 9.07
CA ARG A 265 -1.80 10.89 9.00
C ARG A 265 -2.49 10.19 7.84
N TYR A 266 -1.70 9.63 6.94
CA TYR A 266 -2.14 8.99 5.70
C TYR A 266 -1.65 7.54 5.63
N GLY A 267 -2.35 6.73 4.83
CA GLY A 267 -1.93 5.41 4.38
C GLY A 267 -1.67 5.34 2.88
N MET A 268 -1.42 4.13 2.39
CA MET A 268 -1.26 3.87 0.95
C MET A 268 -2.59 3.90 0.18
N ALA A 269 -3.74 3.77 0.86
CA ALA A 269 -5.05 3.79 0.23
C ALA A 269 -5.33 5.17 -0.40
N GLU A 270 -4.98 6.24 0.33
CA GLU A 270 -5.14 7.62 -0.11
C GLU A 270 -4.22 7.96 -1.31
N VAL A 271 -3.06 7.30 -1.40
CA VAL A 271 -2.17 7.39 -2.58
C VAL A 271 -2.87 6.85 -3.84
N LEU A 272 -3.72 5.84 -3.69
CA LEU A 272 -4.55 5.27 -4.74
C LEU A 272 -5.89 6.00 -4.94
N GLY A 273 -6.21 6.99 -4.09
CA GLY A 273 -7.46 7.75 -4.16
C GLY A 273 -8.67 7.07 -3.49
N PHE A 274 -8.44 6.14 -2.57
CA PHE A 274 -9.47 5.54 -1.72
C PHE A 274 -9.56 6.23 -0.35
#